data_AF-A0A1F1QT56-F1
#
_entry.id   AF-A0A1F1QT56-F1
#
_cell.length_a   1.000
_cell.length_b   1.000
_cell.length_c   1.000
_cell.angle_alpha   90.00
_cell.angle_beta   90.00
_cell.angle_gamma   90.00
#
_symmetry.space_group_name_H-M   'P 1'
#
loop_
_entity.id
_entity.type
_entity.pdbx_description
1 polymer ?
#
loop_
_entity_poly.entity_id
_entity_poly.type
_entity_poly.pdbx_seq_one_letter_code
_entity_poly.pdbx_strand_id
1 'polypeptide(L)'
;MDFTFDSDDNNNAVIKVIGVGGAGGNAVNRMIEDGVQGVSFIAANTDVQALNSNNAEVKIQLGPKLTRGLGAGSHPETGQKAAEESEETIEDALKGADMIFITAGMGGGTGTGAAPVIAKIARETGALTVGVVTRPFSFEGPKRSKNAAEGIAKLKEYVDTLVIVANNRLLEIVDKKTPMMEAFKEADNVLKQGVQGISDLITSTDYVNLDFADVKTVMENQGAALMGIGRASGENRTVEATKMAISSPLLEVSIDGAKQVLLNITGGPDLTLFEAQDASEIVSTAAGEDVNIIFGTAINPNLGDEVVVTVIATGIDDEAEAAASKQLPGRGHQVSAPREKPAAPKILTPEEAAPAAPVQAAPVQAEAAKPTSPVKEEKPAMMDPISVWGLNDDDYPRRQNPEEQKRQAEEKEAASDADPSSAISQIDINTDYDDDDDDDIPFFKHRRDR
;
A
#
# COMPACT_ATOMS: atom_id res chain seq x y z
N MET A 1 -16.23 39.90 35.90
CA MET A 1 -15.46 38.83 35.25
C MET A 1 -15.63 39.08 33.78
N ASP A 2 -14.67 39.79 33.20
CA ASP A 2 -14.65 40.04 31.77
C ASP A 2 -14.07 38.78 31.13
N PHE A 3 -14.80 38.16 30.21
CA PHE A 3 -14.31 37.02 29.45
C PHE A 3 -13.41 37.57 28.34
N THR A 4 -12.12 37.64 28.63
CA THR A 4 -11.08 37.77 27.59
C THR A 4 -11.09 36.48 26.78
N PHE A 5 -11.60 36.55 25.56
CA PHE A 5 -11.26 35.57 24.53
C PHE A 5 -9.79 35.83 24.17
N ASP A 6 -8.91 34.89 24.50
CA ASP A 6 -7.56 34.90 23.97
C ASP A 6 -7.65 34.52 22.48
N SER A 7 -7.23 35.45 21.61
CA SER A 7 -7.49 35.41 20.16
C SER A 7 -6.66 34.37 19.38
N ASP A 8 -6.04 33.42 20.08
CA ASP A 8 -5.17 32.36 19.55
C ASP A 8 -5.76 30.95 19.77
N ASP A 9 -6.95 30.81 20.37
CA ASP A 9 -7.70 29.54 20.51
C ASP A 9 -8.23 29.03 19.16
N ASN A 10 -7.32 28.57 18.31
CA ASN A 10 -7.63 27.87 17.06
C ASN A 10 -8.07 26.43 17.38
N ASN A 11 -9.30 26.28 17.87
CA ASN A 11 -9.88 25.11 18.56
C ASN A 11 -10.11 23.85 17.68
N ASN A 12 -9.25 23.60 16.69
CA ASN A 12 -9.27 22.42 15.83
C ASN A 12 -8.00 21.59 16.09
N ALA A 13 -8.15 20.28 16.30
CA ALA A 13 -7.03 19.37 16.53
C ALA A 13 -6.04 19.39 15.35
N VAL A 14 -4.74 19.43 15.65
CA VAL A 14 -3.68 19.49 14.63
C VAL A 14 -3.40 18.08 14.10
N ILE A 15 -4.01 17.77 12.95
CA ILE A 15 -3.82 16.49 12.26
C ILE A 15 -2.65 16.57 11.27
N LYS A 16 -1.75 15.59 11.33
CA LYS A 16 -0.67 15.41 10.34
C LYS A 16 -0.74 14.04 9.68
N VAL A 17 -0.44 13.98 8.38
CA VAL A 17 -0.43 12.74 7.59
C VAL A 17 0.97 12.52 7.02
N ILE A 18 1.64 11.46 7.47
CA ILE A 18 2.99 11.10 7.02
C ILE A 18 2.98 9.86 6.10
N GLY A 19 3.26 10.09 4.83
CA GLY A 19 3.38 9.08 3.78
C GLY A 19 4.79 8.48 3.73
N VAL A 20 4.92 7.20 4.09
CA VAL A 20 6.22 6.53 4.24
C VAL A 20 6.56 5.64 3.05
N GLY A 21 7.65 5.98 2.36
CA GLY A 21 8.09 5.28 1.14
C GLY A 21 7.21 5.59 -0.08
N GLY A 22 7.32 4.74 -1.12
CA GLY A 22 6.63 4.95 -2.40
C GLY A 22 5.10 5.02 -2.29
N ALA A 23 4.45 3.94 -1.87
CA ALA A 23 2.98 3.88 -1.78
C ALA A 23 2.40 4.88 -0.77
N GLY A 24 3.07 5.10 0.37
CA GLY A 24 2.65 6.14 1.32
C GLY A 24 2.74 7.55 0.71
N GLY A 25 3.79 7.83 -0.05
CA GLY A 25 3.93 9.07 -0.82
C GLY A 25 2.90 9.22 -1.93
N ASN A 26 2.55 8.13 -2.64
CA ASN A 26 1.46 8.14 -3.63
C ASN A 26 0.11 8.46 -2.98
N ALA A 27 -0.22 7.80 -1.86
CA ALA A 27 -1.46 8.04 -1.13
C ALA A 27 -1.57 9.50 -0.67
N VAL A 28 -0.48 10.07 -0.14
CA VAL A 28 -0.39 11.51 0.19
C VAL A 28 -0.56 12.41 -1.03
N ASN A 29 0.07 12.11 -2.17
CA ASN A 29 -0.19 12.84 -3.43
C ASN A 29 -1.67 12.80 -3.80
N ARG A 30 -2.32 11.64 -3.67
CA ARG A 30 -3.75 11.44 -3.99
C ARG A 30 -4.68 12.19 -3.05
N MET A 31 -4.35 12.28 -1.75
CA MET A 31 -5.08 13.09 -0.77
C MET A 31 -5.00 14.59 -1.12
N ILE A 32 -3.84 15.07 -1.57
CA ILE A 32 -3.63 16.46 -2.00
C ILE A 32 -4.35 16.75 -3.32
N GLU A 33 -4.27 15.84 -4.30
CA GLU A 33 -4.96 15.96 -5.60
C GLU A 33 -6.48 16.03 -5.46
N ASP A 34 -7.05 15.21 -4.56
CA ASP A 34 -8.49 15.19 -4.29
C ASP A 34 -8.93 16.25 -3.25
N GLY A 35 -8.00 17.08 -2.77
CA GLY A 35 -8.29 18.28 -1.99
C GLY A 35 -8.70 18.07 -0.53
N VAL A 36 -8.23 17.00 0.13
CA VAL A 36 -8.50 16.76 1.57
C VAL A 36 -7.99 17.93 2.42
N GLN A 37 -8.84 18.45 3.31
CA GLN A 37 -8.59 19.70 4.05
C GLN A 37 -8.39 19.48 5.57
N GLY A 38 -7.80 20.47 6.24
CA GLY A 38 -7.60 20.47 7.69
C GLY A 38 -6.49 19.54 8.21
N VAL A 39 -5.67 18.98 7.31
CA VAL A 39 -4.52 18.12 7.64
C VAL A 39 -3.25 18.67 6.97
N SER A 40 -2.10 18.57 7.64
CA SER A 40 -0.80 18.93 7.03
C SER A 40 -0.07 17.68 6.53
N PHE A 41 0.45 17.74 5.30
CA PHE A 41 1.02 16.59 4.61
C PHE A 41 2.55 16.52 4.70
N ILE A 42 3.04 15.33 5.06
CA ILE A 42 4.46 15.00 5.16
C ILE A 42 4.75 13.80 4.26
N ALA A 43 5.80 13.88 3.44
CA ALA A 43 6.33 12.73 2.70
C ALA A 43 7.71 12.34 3.24
N ALA A 44 7.90 11.06 3.58
CA ALA A 44 9.13 10.53 4.17
C ALA A 44 9.67 9.35 3.35
N ASN A 45 10.80 9.54 2.65
CA ASN A 45 11.33 8.52 1.75
C ASN A 45 12.87 8.50 1.68
N THR A 46 13.43 7.31 1.47
CA THR A 46 14.85 7.07 1.15
C THR A 46 15.19 7.29 -0.33
N ASP A 47 14.17 7.36 -1.19
CA ASP A 47 14.29 7.66 -2.63
C ASP A 47 14.03 9.15 -2.85
N VAL A 48 15.05 9.88 -3.32
CA VAL A 48 14.98 11.32 -3.56
C VAL A 48 14.22 11.66 -4.85
N GLN A 49 14.19 10.77 -5.84
CA GLN A 49 13.44 11.02 -7.08
C GLN A 49 11.94 11.02 -6.77
N ALA A 50 11.47 10.00 -6.06
CA ALA A 50 10.07 9.90 -5.62
C ALA A 50 9.67 11.04 -4.65
N LEU A 51 10.57 11.46 -3.76
CA LEU A 51 10.33 12.56 -2.82
C LEU A 51 10.23 13.93 -3.51
N ASN A 52 11.08 14.17 -4.52
CA ASN A 52 11.03 15.41 -5.30
C ASN A 52 9.69 15.54 -6.05
N SER A 53 9.19 14.46 -6.65
CA SER A 53 7.88 14.38 -7.33
C SER A 53 6.66 14.32 -6.41
N ASN A 54 6.84 14.41 -5.09
CA ASN A 54 5.72 14.46 -4.14
C ASN A 54 5.16 15.89 -4.01
N ASN A 55 3.88 16.04 -3.67
CA ASN A 55 3.22 17.34 -3.54
C ASN A 55 3.12 17.84 -2.08
N ALA A 56 3.52 17.02 -1.10
CA ALA A 56 3.50 17.37 0.32
C ALA A 56 4.32 18.63 0.66
N GLU A 57 3.81 19.41 1.61
CA GLU A 57 4.45 20.60 2.18
C GLU A 57 5.81 20.27 2.79
N VAL A 58 5.86 19.20 3.58
CA VAL A 58 7.07 18.76 4.31
C VAL A 58 7.64 17.50 3.65
N LYS A 59 8.94 17.52 3.35
CA LYS A 59 9.63 16.43 2.64
C LYS A 59 10.86 15.99 3.42
N ILE A 60 10.82 14.77 3.96
CA ILE A 60 11.89 14.18 4.77
C ILE A 60 12.65 13.15 3.92
N GLN A 61 13.92 13.43 3.61
CA GLN A 61 14.83 12.44 3.05
C GLN A 61 15.35 11.54 4.18
N LEU A 62 14.90 10.29 4.22
CA LEU A 62 15.33 9.29 5.18
C LEU A 62 16.72 8.73 4.81
N GLY A 63 17.61 8.61 5.79
CA GLY A 63 18.92 7.95 5.64
C GLY A 63 19.78 8.50 4.49
N PRO A 64 20.06 9.82 4.43
CA PRO A 64 20.81 10.43 3.33
C PRO A 64 22.24 9.88 3.21
N LYS A 65 22.91 9.54 4.33
CA LYS A 65 24.26 8.96 4.30
C LYS A 65 24.21 7.47 3.94
N LEU A 66 23.24 6.73 4.51
CA LEU A 66 23.08 5.28 4.31
C LEU A 66 22.67 4.91 2.88
N THR A 67 21.68 5.59 2.31
CA THR A 67 21.06 5.23 1.03
C THR A 67 21.54 6.08 -0.15
N ARG A 68 22.15 7.24 0.12
CA ARG A 68 22.55 8.24 -0.88
C ARG A 68 21.39 8.71 -1.78
N GLY A 69 20.15 8.58 -1.30
CA GLY A 69 18.93 8.94 -2.04
C GLY A 69 18.45 7.91 -3.06
N LEU A 70 19.04 6.71 -3.08
CA LEU A 70 18.72 5.63 -4.04
C LEU A 70 17.68 4.61 -3.53
N GLY A 71 17.02 4.90 -2.42
CA GLY A 71 16.01 4.02 -1.82
C GLY A 71 16.59 2.85 -0.99
N ALA A 72 15.71 2.19 -0.24
CA ALA A 72 16.06 1.06 0.64
C ALA A 72 16.16 -0.31 -0.06
N GLY A 73 16.13 -0.38 -1.41
CA GLY A 73 16.39 -1.60 -2.18
C GLY A 73 15.54 -2.83 -1.83
N SER A 74 14.30 -2.66 -1.34
CA SER A 74 13.44 -3.73 -0.79
C SER A 74 13.98 -4.47 0.45
N HIS A 75 14.84 -3.83 1.25
CA HIS A 75 15.35 -4.36 2.52
C HIS A 75 14.78 -3.55 3.71
N PRO A 76 13.89 -4.15 4.54
CA PRO A 76 13.30 -3.44 5.69
C PRO A 76 14.33 -2.90 6.68
N GLU A 77 15.42 -3.63 6.95
CA GLU A 77 16.50 -3.14 7.82
C GLU A 77 17.13 -1.83 7.34
N THR A 78 17.25 -1.64 6.01
CA THR A 78 17.78 -0.41 5.43
C THR A 78 16.78 0.75 5.58
N GLY A 79 15.47 0.46 5.49
CA GLY A 79 14.42 1.44 5.81
C GLY A 79 14.43 1.84 7.29
N GLN A 80 14.58 0.87 8.20
CA GLN A 80 14.64 1.08 9.65
C GLN A 80 15.85 1.96 10.02
N LYS A 81 17.05 1.55 9.60
CA LYS A 81 18.30 2.30 9.83
C LYS A 81 18.33 3.69 9.18
N ALA A 82 17.57 3.89 8.10
CA ALA A 82 17.39 5.20 7.47
C ALA A 82 16.45 6.12 8.25
N ALA A 83 15.46 5.59 8.96
CA ALA A 83 14.65 6.38 9.89
C ALA A 83 15.42 6.70 11.17
N GLU A 84 16.18 5.73 11.72
CA GLU A 84 17.09 5.93 12.86
C GLU A 84 18.17 7.00 12.54
N GLU A 85 18.68 7.08 11.31
CA GLU A 85 19.60 8.16 10.87
C GLU A 85 18.95 9.55 10.80
N SER A 86 17.62 9.64 10.94
CA SER A 86 16.82 10.85 10.67
C SER A 86 15.79 11.15 11.77
N GLU A 87 15.94 10.53 12.95
CA GLU A 87 15.01 10.59 14.09
C GLU A 87 14.69 12.04 14.50
N GLU A 88 15.71 12.89 14.68
CA GLU A 88 15.58 14.33 15.01
C GLU A 88 14.70 15.09 13.99
N THR A 89 14.88 14.83 12.69
CA THR A 89 14.12 15.48 11.61
C THR A 89 12.68 14.96 11.50
N ILE A 90 12.44 13.71 11.89
CA ILE A 90 11.09 13.16 12.00
C ILE A 90 10.38 13.77 13.21
N GLU A 91 11.04 13.81 14.37
CA GLU A 91 10.52 14.40 15.61
C GLU A 91 10.12 15.87 15.39
N ASP A 92 10.99 16.68 14.79
CA ASP A 92 10.71 18.09 14.48
C ASP A 92 9.53 18.30 13.51
N ALA A 93 9.35 17.42 12.53
CA ALA A 93 8.21 17.49 11.62
C ALA A 93 6.89 17.07 12.30
N LEU A 94 6.95 16.14 13.26
CA LEU A 94 5.77 15.62 13.95
C LEU A 94 5.31 16.48 15.13
N LYS A 95 6.22 17.16 15.86
CA LYS A 95 5.94 18.05 17.01
C LYS A 95 4.70 18.96 16.85
N GLY A 96 3.87 19.01 17.89
CA GLY A 96 2.67 19.84 17.92
C GLY A 96 1.52 19.32 17.04
N ALA A 97 1.47 18.01 16.82
CA ALA A 97 0.28 17.33 16.30
C ALA A 97 -0.49 16.67 17.46
N ASP A 98 -1.81 16.76 17.43
CA ASP A 98 -2.69 15.99 18.33
C ASP A 98 -2.91 14.57 17.78
N MET A 99 -2.92 14.42 16.45
CA MET A 99 -3.13 13.16 15.75
C MET A 99 -2.18 13.00 14.57
N ILE A 100 -1.60 11.80 14.42
CA ILE A 100 -0.64 11.47 13.35
C ILE A 100 -1.11 10.21 12.61
N PHE A 101 -1.44 10.37 11.33
CA PHE A 101 -1.71 9.26 10.41
C PHE A 101 -0.43 8.82 9.72
N ILE A 102 -0.07 7.54 9.85
CA ILE A 102 1.11 6.94 9.23
C ILE A 102 0.65 6.01 8.10
N THR A 103 0.79 6.46 6.84
CA THR A 103 0.38 5.68 5.67
C THR A 103 1.56 5.04 4.96
N ALA A 104 1.49 3.72 4.72
CA ALA A 104 2.61 2.95 4.17
C ALA A 104 2.16 1.68 3.41
N GLY A 105 2.84 1.40 2.30
CA GLY A 105 2.76 0.10 1.61
C GLY A 105 3.76 -0.90 2.18
N MET A 106 3.26 -2.01 2.72
CA MET A 106 4.06 -2.99 3.45
C MET A 106 4.64 -4.06 2.52
N GLY A 107 5.81 -4.59 2.87
CA GLY A 107 6.54 -5.58 2.09
C GLY A 107 7.72 -5.02 1.29
N GLY A 108 7.72 -3.71 1.02
CA GLY A 108 8.86 -2.96 0.47
C GLY A 108 10.01 -2.80 1.46
N GLY A 109 10.97 -1.93 1.14
CA GLY A 109 12.08 -1.58 2.05
C GLY A 109 11.71 -0.44 3.00
N THR A 110 11.41 0.73 2.44
CA THR A 110 11.21 1.97 3.19
C THR A 110 10.00 1.92 4.11
N GLY A 111 8.78 1.72 3.59
CA GLY A 111 7.55 1.67 4.40
C GLY A 111 7.64 0.66 5.55
N THR A 112 7.88 -0.61 5.22
CA THR A 112 8.04 -1.73 6.17
C THR A 112 9.06 -1.48 7.29
N GLY A 113 10.15 -0.77 6.99
CA GLY A 113 11.25 -0.53 7.94
C GLY A 113 11.12 0.76 8.73
N ALA A 114 10.72 1.85 8.08
CA ALA A 114 10.67 3.19 8.65
C ALA A 114 9.34 3.47 9.38
N ALA A 115 8.21 2.94 8.93
CA ALA A 115 6.91 3.24 9.54
C ALA A 115 6.83 2.86 11.04
N PRO A 116 7.38 1.72 11.52
CA PRO A 116 7.42 1.42 12.96
C PRO A 116 8.29 2.40 13.77
N VAL A 117 9.38 2.91 13.18
CA VAL A 117 10.26 3.91 13.83
C VAL A 117 9.55 5.26 13.91
N ILE A 118 8.89 5.68 12.82
CA ILE A 118 8.07 6.89 12.76
C ILE A 118 6.90 6.81 13.76
N ALA A 119 6.28 5.63 13.91
CA ALA A 119 5.22 5.40 14.90
C ALA A 119 5.71 5.53 16.34
N LYS A 120 6.88 4.96 16.66
CA LYS A 120 7.52 5.14 17.97
C LYS A 120 7.71 6.64 18.28
N ILE A 121 8.28 7.40 17.35
CA ILE A 121 8.54 8.84 17.51
C ILE A 121 7.22 9.61 17.66
N ALA A 122 6.21 9.33 16.82
CA ALA A 122 4.88 9.94 16.90
C ALA A 122 4.25 9.78 18.30
N ARG A 123 4.27 8.55 18.82
CA ARG A 123 3.73 8.22 20.15
C ARG A 123 4.56 8.82 21.28
N GLU A 124 5.88 8.93 21.12
CA GLU A 124 6.76 9.62 22.08
C GLU A 124 6.54 11.15 22.09
N THR A 125 6.04 11.75 20.99
CA THR A 125 5.55 13.15 21.01
C THR A 125 4.17 13.33 21.66
N GLY A 126 3.49 12.23 22.04
CA GLY A 126 2.20 12.25 22.75
C GLY A 126 0.95 12.32 21.87
N ALA A 127 1.11 12.29 20.54
CA ALA A 127 0.00 12.33 19.58
C ALA A 127 -0.70 10.97 19.45
N LEU A 128 -2.02 10.99 19.21
CA LEU A 128 -2.80 9.82 18.85
C LEU A 128 -2.31 9.26 17.51
N THR A 129 -1.68 8.08 17.54
CA THR A 129 -0.92 7.56 16.40
C THR A 129 -1.69 6.45 15.70
N VAL A 130 -2.15 6.69 14.47
CA VAL A 130 -2.94 5.75 13.66
C VAL A 130 -2.16 5.30 12.43
N GLY A 131 -1.90 4.00 12.33
CA GLY A 131 -1.33 3.39 11.12
C GLY A 131 -2.44 3.03 10.11
N VAL A 132 -2.26 3.38 8.84
CA VAL A 132 -3.16 2.97 7.74
C VAL A 132 -2.31 2.33 6.65
N VAL A 133 -2.30 1.00 6.57
CA VAL A 133 -1.27 0.28 5.79
C VAL A 133 -1.83 -0.81 4.88
N THR A 134 -1.22 -0.97 3.69
CA THR A 134 -1.57 -2.00 2.72
C THR A 134 -0.68 -3.24 2.79
N ARG A 135 -1.30 -4.42 2.77
CA ARG A 135 -0.65 -5.72 2.51
C ARG A 135 -0.54 -5.91 0.98
N PRO A 136 0.61 -6.39 0.46
CA PRO A 136 0.87 -6.48 -0.98
C PRO A 136 0.00 -7.54 -1.68
N PHE A 137 -0.20 -7.39 -2.99
CA PHE A 137 -0.89 -8.39 -3.80
C PHE A 137 -0.10 -9.71 -3.85
N SER A 138 -0.81 -10.83 -3.98
CA SER A 138 -0.19 -12.17 -4.03
C SER A 138 0.77 -12.35 -5.21
N PHE A 139 0.55 -11.64 -6.33
CA PHE A 139 1.43 -11.67 -7.51
C PHE A 139 2.78 -10.98 -7.27
N GLU A 140 2.90 -10.14 -6.25
CA GLU A 140 4.18 -9.48 -5.88
C GLU A 140 5.19 -10.43 -5.21
N GLY A 141 4.75 -11.65 -4.87
CA GLY A 141 5.59 -12.77 -4.46
C GLY A 141 5.84 -12.86 -2.95
N PRO A 142 6.13 -14.08 -2.45
CA PRO A 142 6.09 -14.40 -1.02
C PRO A 142 7.13 -13.63 -0.18
N LYS A 143 8.21 -13.12 -0.77
CA LYS A 143 9.18 -12.27 -0.06
C LYS A 143 8.53 -10.96 0.40
N ARG A 144 7.72 -10.30 -0.43
CA ARG A 144 6.99 -9.08 -0.06
C ARG A 144 5.92 -9.38 0.99
N SER A 145 5.16 -10.46 0.84
CA SER A 145 4.16 -10.88 1.83
C SER A 145 4.79 -11.19 3.21
N LYS A 146 5.95 -11.86 3.25
CA LYS A 146 6.69 -12.11 4.50
C LYS A 146 7.18 -10.81 5.14
N ASN A 147 7.87 -9.97 4.36
CA ASN A 147 8.30 -8.64 4.82
C ASN A 147 7.13 -7.84 5.40
N ALA A 148 5.96 -7.88 4.73
CA ALA A 148 4.77 -7.15 5.15
C ALA A 148 4.26 -7.61 6.51
N ALA A 149 4.13 -8.93 6.73
CA ALA A 149 3.72 -9.48 8.02
C ALA A 149 4.71 -9.12 9.15
N GLU A 150 6.02 -9.18 8.90
CA GLU A 150 7.04 -8.81 9.87
C GLU A 150 7.05 -7.30 10.19
N GLY A 151 6.75 -6.44 9.21
CA GLY A 151 6.59 -5.00 9.44
C GLY A 151 5.28 -4.62 10.13
N ILE A 152 4.17 -5.29 9.81
CA ILE A 152 2.86 -5.06 10.45
C ILE A 152 2.89 -5.45 11.92
N ALA A 153 3.50 -6.59 12.26
CA ALA A 153 3.68 -7.01 13.65
C ALA A 153 4.45 -5.95 14.46
N LYS A 154 5.59 -5.47 13.95
CA LYS A 154 6.34 -4.36 14.56
C LYS A 154 5.51 -3.08 14.68
N LEU A 155 4.75 -2.71 13.64
CA LEU A 155 3.98 -1.46 13.64
C LEU A 155 2.87 -1.48 14.70
N LYS A 156 2.22 -2.63 14.93
CA LYS A 156 1.18 -2.84 15.96
C LYS A 156 1.70 -2.64 17.40
N GLU A 157 3.02 -2.67 17.62
CA GLU A 157 3.63 -2.35 18.93
C GLU A 157 3.72 -0.84 19.22
N TYR A 158 3.71 0.00 18.17
CA TYR A 158 4.01 1.44 18.27
C TYR A 158 2.89 2.39 17.84
N VAL A 159 1.78 1.88 17.29
CA VAL A 159 0.56 2.68 17.01
C VAL A 159 -0.52 2.38 18.04
N ASP A 160 -1.44 3.32 18.22
CA ASP A 160 -2.61 3.15 19.08
C ASP A 160 -3.72 2.37 18.36
N THR A 161 -3.87 2.59 17.05
CA THR A 161 -4.73 1.82 16.15
C THR A 161 -4.02 1.57 14.80
N LEU A 162 -4.17 0.36 14.27
CA LEU A 162 -3.64 -0.09 12.98
C LEU A 162 -4.76 -0.57 12.05
N VAL A 163 -5.12 0.25 11.07
CA VAL A 163 -6.01 -0.12 9.97
C VAL A 163 -5.20 -0.89 8.92
N ILE A 164 -5.61 -2.13 8.65
CA ILE A 164 -4.91 -3.02 7.71
C ILE A 164 -5.79 -3.27 6.48
N VAL A 165 -5.25 -2.94 5.30
CA VAL A 165 -5.94 -3.09 4.01
C VAL A 165 -5.27 -4.22 3.20
N ALA A 166 -6.06 -5.18 2.72
CA ALA A 166 -5.56 -6.27 1.89
C ALA A 166 -5.70 -5.95 0.39
N ASN A 167 -4.60 -5.66 -0.32
CA ASN A 167 -4.67 -5.37 -1.77
C ASN A 167 -5.28 -6.52 -2.58
N ASN A 168 -5.13 -7.77 -2.13
CA ASN A 168 -5.79 -8.93 -2.74
C ASN A 168 -7.32 -8.78 -2.83
N ARG A 169 -7.97 -8.06 -1.90
CA ARG A 169 -9.42 -7.85 -1.89
C ARG A 169 -9.89 -6.84 -2.93
N LEU A 170 -9.00 -5.94 -3.36
CA LEU A 170 -9.26 -5.04 -4.49
C LEU A 170 -9.50 -5.85 -5.78
N LEU A 171 -8.85 -7.01 -5.92
CA LEU A 171 -9.04 -7.93 -7.05
C LEU A 171 -10.42 -8.62 -7.08
N GLU A 172 -11.22 -8.48 -6.01
CA GLU A 172 -12.62 -8.92 -5.95
C GLU A 172 -13.59 -7.80 -6.35
N ILE A 173 -13.10 -6.54 -6.39
CA ILE A 173 -13.88 -5.33 -6.68
C ILE A 173 -13.63 -4.83 -8.13
N VAL A 174 -12.40 -4.93 -8.65
CA VAL A 174 -12.05 -4.46 -10.00
C VAL A 174 -12.37 -5.48 -11.11
N ASP A 175 -12.56 -5.00 -12.34
CA ASP A 175 -12.75 -5.89 -13.52
C ASP A 175 -11.46 -6.67 -13.81
N LYS A 176 -11.59 -7.88 -14.34
CA LYS A 176 -10.47 -8.74 -14.77
C LYS A 176 -9.63 -8.14 -15.91
N LYS A 177 -10.11 -7.07 -16.55
CA LYS A 177 -9.43 -6.26 -17.57
C LYS A 177 -8.66 -5.06 -16.99
N THR A 178 -8.87 -4.71 -15.72
CA THR A 178 -8.26 -3.53 -15.09
C THR A 178 -6.72 -3.60 -15.17
N PRO A 179 -6.04 -2.62 -15.80
CA PRO A 179 -4.58 -2.59 -15.89
C PRO A 179 -3.90 -2.55 -14.53
N MET A 180 -2.69 -3.12 -14.44
CA MET A 180 -1.91 -3.15 -13.19
C MET A 180 -1.70 -1.76 -12.55
N MET A 181 -1.51 -0.71 -13.35
CA MET A 181 -1.37 0.67 -12.86
C MET A 181 -2.65 1.21 -12.22
N GLU A 182 -3.81 0.73 -12.64
CA GLU A 182 -5.12 1.13 -12.12
C GLU A 182 -5.43 0.34 -10.84
N ALA A 183 -5.10 -0.95 -10.80
CA ALA A 183 -5.15 -1.74 -9.55
C ALA A 183 -4.27 -1.18 -8.42
N PHE A 184 -3.09 -0.61 -8.74
CA PHE A 184 -2.29 0.12 -7.75
C PHE A 184 -2.92 1.46 -7.34
N LYS A 185 -3.55 2.20 -8.26
CA LYS A 185 -4.31 3.41 -7.91
C LYS A 185 -5.47 3.11 -6.96
N GLU A 186 -6.14 1.96 -7.09
CA GLU A 186 -7.19 1.58 -6.13
C GLU A 186 -6.64 1.25 -4.74
N ALA A 187 -5.41 0.73 -4.63
CA ALA A 187 -4.75 0.58 -3.34
C ALA A 187 -4.42 1.95 -2.70
N ASP A 188 -3.94 2.90 -3.52
CA ASP A 188 -3.68 4.28 -3.09
C ASP A 188 -5.01 5.02 -2.75
N ASN A 189 -6.11 4.74 -3.45
CA ASN A 189 -7.45 5.28 -3.16
C ASN A 189 -8.00 4.77 -1.82
N VAL A 190 -7.82 3.50 -1.47
CA VAL A 190 -8.28 2.98 -0.16
C VAL A 190 -7.42 3.52 0.99
N LEU A 191 -6.11 3.70 0.77
CA LEU A 191 -5.26 4.43 1.74
C LEU A 191 -5.72 5.88 1.92
N LYS A 192 -6.12 6.57 0.83
CA LYS A 192 -6.73 7.90 0.88
C LYS A 192 -8.03 7.88 1.70
N GLN A 193 -8.95 6.98 1.38
CA GLN A 193 -10.26 6.86 2.05
C GLN A 193 -10.12 6.55 3.55
N GLY A 194 -9.12 5.76 3.97
CA GLY A 194 -8.91 5.43 5.38
C GLY A 194 -8.34 6.54 6.24
N VAL A 195 -7.60 7.49 5.65
CA VAL A 195 -7.25 8.74 6.35
C VAL A 195 -8.45 9.70 6.30
N GLN A 196 -9.02 9.89 5.10
CA GLN A 196 -10.12 10.82 4.86
C GLN A 196 -11.35 10.55 5.75
N GLY A 197 -11.76 9.28 5.87
CA GLY A 197 -12.93 8.88 6.65
C GLY A 197 -12.84 9.18 8.15
N ILE A 198 -11.64 9.45 8.67
CA ILE A 198 -11.38 9.88 10.05
C ILE A 198 -11.07 11.38 10.12
N SER A 199 -10.29 11.94 9.19
CA SER A 199 -10.01 13.39 9.19
C SER A 199 -11.28 14.21 9.03
N ASP A 200 -12.15 13.81 8.11
CA ASP A 200 -13.35 14.56 7.75
C ASP A 200 -14.39 14.53 8.91
N LEU A 201 -14.23 13.66 9.91
CA LEU A 201 -15.02 13.65 11.16
C LEU A 201 -14.53 14.62 12.25
N ILE A 202 -13.36 15.24 12.04
CA ILE A 202 -12.72 16.13 13.01
C ILE A 202 -12.62 17.55 12.41
N THR A 203 -12.34 17.65 11.10
CA THR A 203 -12.08 18.91 10.39
C THR A 203 -13.34 19.56 9.79
N SER A 204 -14.40 18.79 9.55
CA SER A 204 -15.66 19.32 8.99
C SER A 204 -16.40 20.18 10.01
N THR A 205 -16.73 21.41 9.65
CA THR A 205 -17.29 22.40 10.58
C THR A 205 -18.82 22.33 10.72
N ASP A 206 -19.39 21.13 10.52
CA ASP A 206 -20.81 20.86 10.32
C ASP A 206 -21.59 20.58 11.62
N TYR A 207 -22.91 20.48 11.48
CA TYR A 207 -23.91 20.44 12.58
C TYR A 207 -23.77 19.27 13.57
N VAL A 208 -23.10 18.18 13.20
CA VAL A 208 -22.80 17.03 14.08
C VAL A 208 -21.34 16.58 13.84
N ASN A 209 -20.40 17.51 14.05
CA ASN A 209 -18.98 17.17 14.15
C ASN A 209 -18.71 16.38 15.44
N LEU A 210 -17.79 15.42 15.39
CA LEU A 210 -17.32 14.72 16.60
C LEU A 210 -16.21 15.53 17.27
N ASP A 211 -16.11 15.44 18.59
CA ASP A 211 -14.96 16.01 19.28
C ASP A 211 -13.74 15.06 19.21
N PHE A 212 -12.54 15.61 19.41
CA PHE A 212 -11.32 14.82 19.32
C PHE A 212 -11.17 13.82 20.48
N ALA A 213 -11.83 14.03 21.63
CA ALA A 213 -11.82 13.11 22.75
C ALA A 213 -12.69 11.87 22.50
N ASP A 214 -13.80 12.00 21.78
CA ASP A 214 -14.62 10.88 21.30
C ASP A 214 -13.82 9.98 20.35
N VAL A 215 -13.22 10.56 19.30
CA VAL A 215 -12.37 9.82 18.34
C VAL A 215 -11.18 9.19 19.06
N LYS A 216 -10.55 9.93 19.98
CA LYS A 216 -9.46 9.39 20.80
C LYS A 216 -9.90 8.22 21.68
N THR A 217 -11.08 8.26 22.29
CA THR A 217 -11.62 7.16 23.11
C THR A 217 -11.85 5.88 22.29
N VAL A 218 -12.23 6.00 21.02
CA VAL A 218 -12.45 4.87 20.10
C VAL A 218 -11.16 4.33 19.47
N MET A 219 -10.07 5.11 19.44
CA MET A 219 -8.83 4.75 18.73
C MET A 219 -7.57 4.61 19.62
N GLU A 220 -7.59 5.10 20.85
CA GLU A 220 -6.45 5.01 21.78
C GLU A 220 -6.25 3.55 22.27
N ASN A 221 -5.05 2.99 22.07
CA ASN A 221 -4.64 1.64 22.50
C ASN A 221 -5.53 0.45 22.07
N GLN A 222 -6.25 0.53 20.94
CA GLN A 222 -7.12 -0.56 20.46
C GLN A 222 -6.39 -1.66 19.66
N GLY A 223 -5.18 -1.39 19.16
CA GLY A 223 -4.40 -2.37 18.39
C GLY A 223 -4.88 -2.50 16.94
N ALA A 224 -5.53 -3.59 16.57
CA ALA A 224 -6.00 -3.80 15.20
C ALA A 224 -7.38 -3.16 14.95
N ALA A 225 -7.56 -2.56 13.78
CA ALA A 225 -8.85 -2.04 13.31
C ALA A 225 -9.13 -2.45 11.87
N LEU A 226 -10.42 -2.59 11.56
CA LEU A 226 -10.92 -2.89 10.23
C LEU A 226 -11.76 -1.74 9.70
N MET A 227 -11.73 -1.54 8.39
CA MET A 227 -12.46 -0.47 7.71
C MET A 227 -13.31 -1.04 6.57
N GLY A 228 -14.60 -0.73 6.61
CA GLY A 228 -15.56 -1.00 5.55
C GLY A 228 -16.06 0.31 4.94
N ILE A 229 -16.13 0.38 3.61
CA ILE A 229 -16.61 1.56 2.88
C ILE A 229 -17.68 1.11 1.90
N GLY A 230 -18.78 1.86 1.84
CA GLY A 230 -19.87 1.68 0.89
C GLY A 230 -20.36 3.01 0.32
N ARG A 231 -20.92 2.97 -0.89
CA ARG A 231 -21.33 4.14 -1.68
C ARG A 231 -22.61 3.83 -2.45
N ALA A 232 -23.60 4.72 -2.40
CA ALA A 232 -24.85 4.57 -3.14
C ALA A 232 -25.53 5.93 -3.39
N SER A 233 -26.57 5.94 -4.22
CA SER A 233 -27.39 7.11 -4.56
C SER A 233 -28.87 6.73 -4.75
N GLY A 234 -29.76 7.72 -4.78
CA GLY A 234 -31.21 7.51 -4.85
C GLY A 234 -31.89 7.17 -3.52
N GLU A 235 -33.16 6.77 -3.60
CA GLU A 235 -34.12 6.75 -2.48
C GLU A 235 -33.72 5.88 -1.26
N ASN A 236 -32.89 4.85 -1.43
CA ASN A 236 -32.39 3.99 -0.35
C ASN A 236 -30.87 4.10 -0.13
N ARG A 237 -30.23 5.16 -0.66
CA ARG A 237 -28.76 5.34 -0.68
C ARG A 237 -28.08 5.02 0.64
N THR A 238 -28.53 5.60 1.75
CA THR A 238 -27.84 5.45 3.03
C THR A 238 -27.95 4.03 3.60
N VAL A 239 -29.08 3.35 3.37
CA VAL A 239 -29.29 1.94 3.71
C VAL A 239 -28.41 1.01 2.86
N GLU A 240 -28.28 1.29 1.55
CA GLU A 240 -27.47 0.48 0.64
C GLU A 240 -25.95 0.72 0.83
N ALA A 241 -25.54 1.96 1.01
CA ALA A 241 -24.16 2.33 1.36
C ALA A 241 -23.73 1.70 2.68
N THR A 242 -24.58 1.73 3.72
CA THR A 242 -24.27 1.09 5.00
C THR A 242 -24.12 -0.43 4.86
N LYS A 243 -25.01 -1.09 4.12
CA LYS A 243 -24.91 -2.53 3.82
C LYS A 243 -23.61 -2.87 3.09
N MET A 244 -23.24 -2.08 2.08
CA MET A 244 -21.97 -2.24 1.36
C MET A 244 -20.74 -1.97 2.23
N ALA A 245 -20.83 -1.08 3.24
CA ALA A 245 -19.76 -0.85 4.18
C ALA A 245 -19.56 -2.05 5.11
N ILE A 246 -20.62 -2.56 5.76
CA ILE A 246 -20.52 -3.73 6.67
C ILE A 246 -20.22 -5.05 5.94
N SER A 247 -20.50 -5.14 4.64
CA SER A 247 -20.13 -6.28 3.79
C SER A 247 -18.94 -5.99 2.85
N SER A 248 -18.16 -4.95 3.13
CA SER A 248 -17.09 -4.51 2.23
C SER A 248 -15.95 -5.54 2.19
N PRO A 249 -15.45 -5.96 1.01
CA PRO A 249 -14.33 -6.91 0.92
C PRO A 249 -13.04 -6.44 1.59
N LEU A 250 -12.94 -5.14 1.93
CA LEU A 250 -11.84 -4.53 2.67
C LEU A 250 -11.77 -5.00 4.14
N LEU A 251 -12.90 -5.47 4.69
CA LEU A 251 -12.97 -6.08 6.02
C LEU A 251 -12.36 -7.49 5.98
N GLU A 252 -11.18 -7.69 6.60
CA GLU A 252 -10.56 -9.03 6.67
C GLU A 252 -11.31 -10.01 7.59
N VAL A 253 -12.11 -9.50 8.53
CA VAL A 253 -12.96 -10.22 9.49
C VAL A 253 -14.33 -9.53 9.51
N SER A 254 -15.37 -10.22 9.99
CA SER A 254 -16.66 -9.58 10.30
C SER A 254 -16.51 -8.43 11.29
N ILE A 255 -17.47 -7.50 11.28
CA ILE A 255 -17.67 -6.48 12.31
C ILE A 255 -18.27 -7.05 13.61
N ASP A 256 -18.86 -8.26 13.54
CA ASP A 256 -19.33 -9.06 14.67
C ASP A 256 -18.23 -9.22 15.74
N GLY A 257 -18.52 -8.77 16.98
CA GLY A 257 -17.58 -8.77 18.10
C GLY A 257 -16.64 -7.55 18.19
N ALA A 258 -16.86 -6.51 17.36
CA ALA A 258 -16.21 -5.21 17.56
C ALA A 258 -16.73 -4.53 18.83
N LYS A 259 -15.81 -4.07 19.69
CA LYS A 259 -16.17 -3.45 20.98
C LYS A 259 -16.52 -1.98 20.81
N GLN A 260 -15.89 -1.31 19.84
CA GLN A 260 -16.19 0.07 19.47
C GLN A 260 -16.26 0.19 17.94
N VAL A 261 -17.17 1.04 17.46
CA VAL A 261 -17.35 1.33 16.03
C VAL A 261 -17.49 2.83 15.84
N LEU A 262 -16.67 3.39 14.95
CA LEU A 262 -16.80 4.74 14.41
C LEU A 262 -17.57 4.65 13.09
N LEU A 263 -18.67 5.38 12.99
CA LEU A 263 -19.55 5.47 11.82
C LEU A 263 -19.53 6.91 11.28
N ASN A 264 -18.91 7.09 10.11
CA ASN A 264 -18.96 8.33 9.32
C ASN A 264 -19.99 8.17 8.20
N ILE A 265 -20.91 9.13 8.10
CA ILE A 265 -21.78 9.29 6.93
C ILE A 265 -21.45 10.63 6.26
N THR A 266 -20.88 10.56 5.06
CA THR A 266 -20.62 11.74 4.22
C THR A 266 -21.65 11.81 3.10
N GLY A 267 -22.36 12.93 2.97
CA GLY A 267 -23.44 13.09 1.99
C GLY A 267 -23.63 14.52 1.51
N GLY A 268 -24.63 14.74 0.65
CA GLY A 268 -25.05 16.08 0.24
C GLY A 268 -25.75 16.87 1.35
N PRO A 269 -26.00 18.19 1.16
CA PRO A 269 -26.74 19.04 2.11
C PRO A 269 -28.20 18.65 2.35
N ASP A 270 -28.68 17.64 1.64
CA ASP A 270 -30.00 17.02 1.71
C ASP A 270 -30.02 15.72 2.55
N LEU A 271 -28.87 15.25 3.07
CA LEU A 271 -28.77 14.11 3.97
C LEU A 271 -29.68 14.29 5.20
N THR A 272 -30.56 13.32 5.45
CA THR A 272 -31.59 13.43 6.50
C THR A 272 -31.22 12.71 7.80
N LEU A 273 -31.82 13.15 8.91
CA LEU A 273 -31.68 12.48 10.21
C LEU A 273 -32.25 11.04 10.22
N PHE A 274 -33.24 10.74 9.37
CA PHE A 274 -33.79 9.39 9.23
C PHE A 274 -32.79 8.45 8.55
N GLU A 275 -32.15 8.88 7.46
CA GLU A 275 -31.06 8.14 6.82
C GLU A 275 -29.90 7.86 7.79
N ALA A 276 -29.52 8.85 8.59
CA ALA A 276 -28.53 8.71 9.64
C ALA A 276 -28.91 7.67 10.72
N GLN A 277 -30.18 7.64 11.14
CA GLN A 277 -30.70 6.65 12.08
C GLN A 277 -30.68 5.24 11.46
N ASP A 278 -31.19 5.07 10.24
CA ASP A 278 -31.23 3.78 9.54
C ASP A 278 -29.83 3.14 9.43
N ALA A 279 -28.80 3.94 9.11
CA ALA A 279 -27.41 3.48 9.09
C ALA A 279 -26.92 2.99 10.45
N SER A 280 -27.21 3.75 11.52
CA SER A 280 -26.80 3.40 12.88
C SER A 280 -27.47 2.11 13.37
N GLU A 281 -28.76 1.93 13.08
CA GLU A 281 -29.49 0.69 13.40
C GLU A 281 -28.95 -0.53 12.65
N ILE A 282 -28.57 -0.38 11.37
CA ILE A 282 -27.94 -1.45 10.57
C ILE A 282 -26.57 -1.83 11.13
N VAL A 283 -25.73 -0.86 11.49
CA VAL A 283 -24.39 -1.12 12.05
C VAL A 283 -24.49 -1.78 13.44
N SER A 284 -25.38 -1.29 14.30
CA SER A 284 -25.66 -1.89 15.61
C SER A 284 -26.09 -3.36 15.50
N THR A 285 -27.04 -3.64 14.60
CA THR A 285 -27.52 -5.01 14.31
C THR A 285 -26.40 -5.93 13.78
N ALA A 286 -25.37 -5.38 13.12
CA ALA A 286 -24.28 -6.15 12.54
C ALA A 286 -23.08 -6.38 13.49
N ALA A 287 -22.84 -5.46 14.42
CA ALA A 287 -21.72 -5.55 15.36
C ALA A 287 -22.04 -6.36 16.64
N GLY A 288 -23.30 -6.30 17.11
CA GLY A 288 -23.81 -7.07 18.25
C GLY A 288 -24.38 -6.21 19.38
N GLU A 289 -24.98 -6.86 20.39
CA GLU A 289 -25.37 -6.18 21.63
C GLU A 289 -24.11 -5.79 22.44
N ASP A 290 -24.17 -4.66 23.15
CA ASP A 290 -23.07 -4.01 23.90
C ASP A 290 -21.91 -3.36 23.09
N VAL A 291 -22.08 -3.08 21.79
CA VAL A 291 -21.13 -2.24 21.00
C VAL A 291 -21.22 -0.75 21.36
N ASN A 292 -20.07 -0.06 21.50
CA ASN A 292 -20.02 1.41 21.58
C ASN A 292 -19.97 2.02 20.17
N ILE A 293 -21.05 2.64 19.70
CA ILE A 293 -21.07 3.33 18.39
C ILE A 293 -20.90 4.83 18.58
N ILE A 294 -19.82 5.38 18.02
CA ILE A 294 -19.63 6.82 17.85
C ILE A 294 -20.01 7.20 16.42
N PHE A 295 -20.91 8.16 16.30
CA PHE A 295 -21.59 8.55 15.06
C PHE A 295 -21.24 9.99 14.69
N GLY A 296 -20.84 10.23 13.45
CA GLY A 296 -20.61 11.58 12.94
C GLY A 296 -20.99 11.74 11.46
N THR A 297 -21.27 12.99 11.06
CA THR A 297 -21.69 13.34 9.71
C THR A 297 -20.85 14.46 9.13
N ALA A 298 -20.46 14.33 7.86
CA ALA A 298 -19.82 15.41 7.10
C ALA A 298 -20.67 15.77 5.87
N ILE A 299 -20.88 17.06 5.61
CA ILE A 299 -21.63 17.52 4.44
C ILE A 299 -20.61 17.88 3.34
N ASN A 300 -20.64 17.13 2.23
CA ASN A 300 -19.81 17.39 1.07
C ASN A 300 -20.68 17.80 -0.13
N PRO A 301 -20.79 19.11 -0.44
CA PRO A 301 -21.60 19.63 -1.54
C PRO A 301 -21.24 19.08 -2.93
N ASN A 302 -20.08 18.43 -3.09
CA ASN A 302 -19.63 17.85 -4.36
C ASN A 302 -20.20 16.46 -4.64
N LEU A 303 -20.79 15.77 -3.64
CA LEU A 303 -21.36 14.43 -3.80
C LEU A 303 -22.73 14.43 -4.49
N GLY A 304 -23.49 15.54 -4.40
CA GLY A 304 -24.85 15.61 -4.92
C GLY A 304 -25.78 14.62 -4.21
N ASP A 305 -26.20 13.57 -4.91
CA ASP A 305 -27.07 12.50 -4.41
C ASP A 305 -26.29 11.24 -3.97
N GLU A 306 -24.95 11.24 -4.03
CA GLU A 306 -24.14 10.14 -3.49
C GLU A 306 -23.99 10.27 -1.97
N VAL A 307 -24.21 9.16 -1.25
CA VAL A 307 -23.85 9.01 0.17
C VAL A 307 -22.75 7.97 0.30
N VAL A 308 -21.68 8.35 1.01
CA VAL A 308 -20.53 7.52 1.35
C VAL A 308 -20.60 7.17 2.83
N VAL A 309 -20.69 5.89 3.15
CA VAL A 309 -20.66 5.40 4.53
C VAL A 309 -19.32 4.72 4.78
N THR A 310 -18.61 5.17 5.81
CA THR A 310 -17.35 4.57 6.27
C THR A 310 -17.53 4.06 7.70
N VAL A 311 -17.26 2.78 7.91
CA VAL A 311 -17.38 2.09 9.19
C VAL A 311 -16.00 1.61 9.60
N ILE A 312 -15.54 2.02 10.80
CA ILE A 312 -14.25 1.62 11.35
C ILE A 312 -14.49 0.91 12.68
N ALA A 313 -14.12 -0.36 12.72
CA ALA A 313 -14.36 -1.26 13.84
C ALA A 313 -13.06 -1.52 14.60
N THR A 314 -13.07 -1.32 15.92
CA THR A 314 -11.89 -1.44 16.80
C THR A 314 -12.16 -2.39 17.98
N GLY A 315 -11.09 -2.89 18.58
CA GLY A 315 -11.17 -3.82 19.72
C GLY A 315 -11.63 -5.25 19.36
N ILE A 316 -11.57 -5.64 18.09
CA ILE A 316 -11.82 -7.02 17.62
C ILE A 316 -10.70 -7.95 18.14
N ASP A 317 -11.06 -9.12 18.68
CA ASP A 317 -10.10 -9.97 19.40
C ASP A 317 -8.98 -10.57 18.52
N ASP A 318 -7.74 -10.56 19.03
CA ASP A 318 -6.52 -11.00 18.33
C ASP A 318 -6.60 -12.43 17.76
N GLU A 319 -7.39 -13.32 18.35
CA GLU A 319 -7.56 -14.69 17.84
C GLU A 319 -8.25 -14.72 16.46
N ALA A 320 -9.08 -13.73 16.15
CA ALA A 320 -9.75 -13.60 14.85
C ALA A 320 -8.79 -13.08 13.76
N GLU A 321 -7.96 -12.07 14.04
CA GLU A 321 -6.87 -11.64 13.13
C GLU A 321 -5.89 -12.81 12.90
N ALA A 322 -5.55 -13.53 13.97
CA ALA A 322 -4.74 -14.73 13.91
C ALA A 322 -5.43 -15.91 13.20
N ALA A 323 -6.74 -15.88 12.93
CA ALA A 323 -7.46 -16.87 12.13
C ALA A 323 -7.53 -16.46 10.65
N ALA A 324 -7.88 -15.22 10.35
CA ALA A 324 -7.92 -14.67 8.98
C ALA A 324 -6.56 -14.78 8.29
N SER A 325 -5.48 -14.41 8.99
CA SER A 325 -4.09 -14.57 8.51
C SER A 325 -3.67 -16.03 8.25
N LYS A 326 -4.38 -17.03 8.78
CA LYS A 326 -4.17 -18.46 8.51
C LYS A 326 -5.01 -19.01 7.35
N GLN A 327 -6.09 -18.32 6.94
CA GLN A 327 -7.03 -18.79 5.91
C GLN A 327 -6.60 -18.52 4.46
N LEU A 328 -5.41 -17.95 4.23
CA LEU A 328 -4.88 -17.70 2.89
C LEU A 328 -4.82 -18.99 2.02
N PRO A 329 -5.51 -19.05 0.87
CA PRO A 329 -5.49 -20.22 0.00
C PRO A 329 -4.12 -20.35 -0.67
N GLY A 330 -3.38 -21.40 -0.28
CA GLY A 330 -2.02 -21.65 -0.74
C GLY A 330 -1.24 -22.63 0.13
N ARG A 331 -1.64 -22.82 1.40
CA ARG A 331 -1.05 -23.80 2.32
C ARG A 331 -1.54 -25.23 2.07
N GLY A 332 -1.35 -25.72 0.86
CA GLY A 332 -1.79 -27.06 0.43
C GLY A 332 -1.11 -28.20 1.21
N HIS A 333 -1.91 -28.99 1.91
CA HIS A 333 -1.62 -30.37 2.37
C HIS A 333 -0.17 -30.67 2.82
N GLN A 334 0.26 -30.12 3.95
CA GLN A 334 1.26 -30.81 4.77
C GLN A 334 0.58 -31.95 5.51
N VAL A 335 0.81 -33.19 5.06
CA VAL A 335 0.29 -34.42 5.68
C VAL A 335 0.81 -34.51 7.12
N SER A 336 -0.10 -34.58 8.09
CA SER A 336 0.22 -34.58 9.51
C SER A 336 0.77 -35.93 9.98
N ALA A 337 2.08 -36.13 9.82
CA ALA A 337 2.81 -37.20 10.51
C ALA A 337 2.71 -36.99 12.04
N PRO A 338 2.26 -37.99 12.84
CA PRO A 338 2.15 -37.84 14.28
C PRO A 338 3.50 -37.57 14.96
N ARG A 339 3.60 -36.47 15.71
CA ARG A 339 4.73 -36.22 16.62
C ARG A 339 4.58 -37.06 17.88
N GLU A 340 5.44 -38.06 18.06
CA GLU A 340 5.66 -38.65 19.38
C GLU A 340 6.26 -37.60 20.34
N LYS A 341 5.92 -37.71 21.63
CA LYS A 341 6.40 -36.78 22.67
C LYS A 341 7.81 -37.18 23.13
N PRO A 342 8.79 -36.26 23.17
CA PRO A 342 10.08 -36.55 23.80
C PRO A 342 9.91 -36.89 25.28
N ALA A 343 10.44 -38.05 25.71
CA ALA A 343 10.50 -38.42 27.11
C ALA A 343 11.68 -37.72 27.80
N ALA A 344 11.50 -37.33 29.07
CA ALA A 344 12.54 -36.66 29.84
C ALA A 344 13.75 -37.59 30.14
N PRO A 345 15.00 -37.07 30.13
CA PRO A 345 16.18 -37.88 30.42
C PRO A 345 16.22 -38.30 31.88
N LYS A 346 16.44 -39.60 32.14
CA LYS A 346 16.73 -40.11 33.49
C LYS A 346 18.20 -39.89 33.82
N ILE A 347 18.48 -39.24 34.94
CA ILE A 347 19.80 -39.19 35.56
C ILE A 347 20.10 -40.58 36.15
N LEU A 348 21.31 -41.11 35.92
CA LEU A 348 21.81 -42.32 36.55
C LEU A 348 23.01 -41.97 37.44
N THR A 349 22.96 -42.41 38.70
CA THR A 349 24.10 -42.36 39.63
C THR A 349 25.07 -43.53 39.38
N PRO A 350 26.37 -43.37 39.65
CA PRO A 350 27.37 -44.39 39.38
C PRO A 350 27.47 -45.44 40.50
N GLU A 351 27.70 -46.70 40.14
CA GLU A 351 28.06 -47.75 41.10
C GLU A 351 29.29 -48.57 40.61
N GLU A 352 30.29 -48.53 41.48
CA GLU A 352 31.53 -49.31 41.64
C GLU A 352 31.90 -50.46 40.67
N ALA A 353 33.12 -50.40 40.11
CA ALA A 353 33.83 -51.56 39.52
C ALA A 353 35.36 -51.41 39.59
N ALA A 354 36.06 -52.40 40.17
CA ALA A 354 37.53 -52.52 40.23
C ALA A 354 37.92 -53.98 40.59
N PRO A 355 39.20 -54.42 40.45
CA PRO A 355 40.37 -53.78 39.84
C PRO A 355 40.95 -54.60 38.63
N ALA A 356 42.14 -54.24 38.13
CA ALA A 356 42.74 -54.78 36.90
C ALA A 356 44.04 -55.59 37.08
N ALA A 357 44.46 -56.32 36.04
CA ALA A 357 45.81 -56.92 35.88
C ALA A 357 46.21 -57.01 34.38
N PRO A 358 47.51 -57.06 34.00
CA PRO A 358 47.98 -56.52 32.70
C PRO A 358 48.77 -57.47 31.77
N VAL A 359 48.99 -57.03 30.51
CA VAL A 359 49.95 -57.62 29.54
C VAL A 359 50.73 -56.49 28.81
N GLN A 360 51.83 -56.81 28.13
CA GLN A 360 52.97 -55.94 27.81
C GLN A 360 53.01 -55.37 26.37
N ALA A 361 54.10 -54.69 25.97
CA ALA A 361 54.17 -53.79 24.81
C ALA A 361 55.42 -53.94 23.91
N ALA A 362 55.36 -53.28 22.73
CA ALA A 362 56.44 -52.93 21.78
C ALA A 362 57.05 -54.08 20.93
N PRO A 363 57.81 -53.79 19.82
CA PRO A 363 58.07 -52.50 19.15
C PRO A 363 57.72 -52.49 17.62
N VAL A 364 58.16 -51.45 16.90
CA VAL A 364 57.86 -51.16 15.47
C VAL A 364 59.10 -51.34 14.58
N GLN A 365 58.93 -51.75 13.30
CA GLN A 365 59.88 -51.52 12.20
C GLN A 365 59.13 -51.18 10.89
N ALA A 366 59.85 -50.68 9.87
CA ALA A 366 59.28 -50.10 8.65
C ALA A 366 60.11 -50.46 7.40
N GLU A 367 59.49 -50.41 6.21
CA GLU A 367 60.17 -50.46 4.91
C GLU A 367 59.47 -49.52 3.90
N ALA A 368 60.13 -49.22 2.77
CA ALA A 368 59.92 -47.98 2.00
C ALA A 368 59.63 -48.18 0.50
N ALA A 369 59.16 -47.10 -0.16
CA ALA A 369 59.03 -46.99 -1.61
C ALA A 369 59.80 -45.76 -2.15
N LYS A 370 60.19 -45.80 -3.43
CA LYS A 370 61.00 -44.77 -4.12
C LYS A 370 60.23 -44.05 -5.25
N PRO A 371 60.70 -42.87 -5.72
CA PRO A 371 59.85 -41.90 -6.41
C PRO A 371 59.92 -41.90 -7.95
N THR A 372 58.97 -41.19 -8.56
CA THR A 372 59.00 -40.70 -9.95
C THR A 372 58.62 -39.21 -10.03
N SER A 373 58.99 -38.56 -11.13
CA SER A 373 59.06 -37.09 -11.29
C SER A 373 57.73 -36.46 -11.81
N PRO A 374 57.61 -35.11 -11.90
CA PRO A 374 56.29 -34.44 -11.85
C PRO A 374 55.52 -34.41 -13.17
N VAL A 375 54.19 -34.31 -13.04
CA VAL A 375 53.26 -33.93 -14.11
C VAL A 375 52.86 -32.45 -13.95
N LYS A 376 52.50 -31.83 -15.07
CA LYS A 376 52.29 -30.38 -15.25
C LYS A 376 50.94 -29.92 -14.70
N GLU A 377 50.84 -28.66 -14.27
CA GLU A 377 49.56 -28.03 -13.96
C GLU A 377 48.72 -27.82 -15.24
N GLU A 378 47.45 -28.20 -15.17
CA GLU A 378 46.41 -27.72 -16.10
C GLU A 378 45.24 -27.16 -15.27
N LYS A 379 44.76 -25.98 -15.64
CA LYS A 379 43.59 -25.36 -15.02
C LYS A 379 42.33 -25.90 -15.69
N PRO A 380 41.28 -26.30 -14.95
CA PRO A 380 40.00 -26.62 -15.57
C PRO A 380 39.44 -25.36 -16.24
N ALA A 381 39.08 -25.47 -17.52
CA ALA A 381 38.37 -24.42 -18.23
C ALA A 381 36.94 -24.28 -17.66
N MET A 382 36.45 -23.05 -17.55
CA MET A 382 35.04 -22.81 -17.24
C MET A 382 34.20 -23.14 -18.48
N MET A 383 33.08 -23.85 -18.31
CA MET A 383 32.06 -23.96 -19.36
C MET A 383 31.42 -22.58 -19.60
N ASP A 384 31.19 -22.23 -20.87
CA ASP A 384 30.43 -21.04 -21.24
C ASP A 384 28.95 -21.20 -20.83
N PRO A 385 28.38 -20.30 -20.01
CA PRO A 385 27.08 -20.50 -19.36
C PRO A 385 25.88 -20.46 -20.33
N ILE A 386 26.09 -20.00 -21.58
CA ILE A 386 25.07 -19.94 -22.63
C ILE A 386 24.72 -21.36 -23.14
N SER A 387 25.68 -22.29 -23.11
CA SER A 387 25.56 -23.64 -23.67
C SER A 387 24.51 -24.55 -22.99
N VAL A 388 24.02 -24.18 -21.81
CA VAL A 388 23.03 -24.95 -21.03
C VAL A 388 21.59 -24.74 -21.52
N TRP A 389 21.31 -23.64 -22.22
CA TRP A 389 19.92 -23.21 -22.54
C TRP A 389 19.50 -23.39 -24.00
N GLY A 390 20.34 -24.01 -24.84
CA GLY A 390 19.97 -24.43 -26.21
C GLY A 390 19.71 -23.29 -27.21
N LEU A 391 20.13 -22.07 -26.90
CA LEU A 391 20.03 -20.90 -27.79
C LEU A 391 21.25 -20.85 -28.72
N ASN A 392 21.08 -21.25 -29.97
CA ASN A 392 22.03 -20.97 -31.05
C ASN A 392 21.75 -19.57 -31.63
N ASP A 393 22.80 -18.85 -32.02
CA ASP A 393 22.81 -17.38 -32.13
C ASP A 393 22.44 -16.84 -33.54
N ASP A 394 21.72 -17.63 -34.34
CA ASP A 394 21.49 -17.39 -35.78
C ASP A 394 20.10 -16.79 -36.14
N ASP A 395 19.14 -16.75 -35.21
CA ASP A 395 17.70 -16.54 -35.52
C ASP A 395 17.07 -15.23 -34.95
N TYR A 396 17.88 -14.20 -34.64
CA TYR A 396 17.39 -12.88 -34.24
C TYR A 396 17.97 -11.72 -35.08
N PRO A 397 17.14 -10.83 -35.66
CA PRO A 397 17.63 -9.69 -36.41
C PRO A 397 18.30 -8.66 -35.49
N ARG A 398 19.57 -8.32 -35.79
CA ARG A 398 20.34 -7.34 -35.00
C ARG A 398 19.64 -5.98 -34.95
N ARG A 399 19.41 -5.47 -33.74
CA ARG A 399 19.10 -4.06 -33.52
C ARG A 399 20.30 -3.21 -33.95
N GLN A 400 20.08 -2.26 -34.86
CA GLN A 400 21.11 -1.30 -35.28
C GLN A 400 21.44 -0.31 -34.15
N ASN A 401 22.65 0.24 -34.19
CA ASN A 401 23.12 1.17 -33.17
C ASN A 401 22.50 2.57 -33.39
N PRO A 402 21.92 3.26 -32.38
CA PRO A 402 21.23 4.54 -32.59
C PRO A 402 22.08 5.66 -33.22
N GLU A 403 23.40 5.60 -33.08
CA GLU A 403 24.34 6.57 -33.67
C GLU A 403 24.46 6.45 -35.20
N GLU A 404 24.24 5.25 -35.76
CA GLU A 404 24.24 5.06 -37.22
C GLU A 404 22.94 5.61 -37.85
N GLN A 405 21.81 5.48 -37.14
CA GLN A 405 20.52 5.98 -37.60
C GLN A 405 20.45 7.51 -37.61
N LYS A 406 21.14 8.21 -36.68
CA LYS A 406 21.28 9.67 -36.74
C LYS A 406 22.05 10.13 -37.99
N ARG A 407 23.20 9.51 -38.28
CA ARG A 407 24.00 9.87 -39.46
C ARG A 407 23.24 9.68 -40.78
N GLN A 408 22.44 8.62 -40.89
CA GLN A 408 21.59 8.38 -42.07
C GLN A 408 20.36 9.30 -42.17
N ALA A 409 20.01 10.03 -41.10
CA ALA A 409 19.02 11.10 -41.15
C ALA A 409 19.68 12.42 -41.58
N GLU A 410 20.82 12.77 -40.99
CA GLU A 410 21.60 13.97 -41.30
C GLU A 410 22.06 13.99 -42.78
N GLU A 411 22.46 12.85 -43.36
CA GLU A 411 22.77 12.73 -44.80
C GLU A 411 21.53 12.86 -45.72
N LYS A 412 20.31 12.74 -45.20
CA LYS A 412 19.06 12.85 -46.00
C LYS A 412 18.45 14.25 -45.96
N GLU A 413 18.47 14.94 -44.83
CA GLU A 413 18.03 16.34 -44.76
C GLU A 413 18.98 17.26 -45.55
N ALA A 414 20.28 16.95 -45.60
CA ALA A 414 21.26 17.66 -46.42
C ALA A 414 21.07 17.53 -47.95
N ALA A 415 20.10 16.75 -48.41
CA ALA A 415 19.88 16.42 -49.84
C ALA A 415 18.57 16.98 -50.42
N SER A 416 17.78 17.75 -49.66
CA SER A 416 16.42 18.17 -50.05
C SER A 416 16.18 19.69 -50.20
N ASP A 417 17.25 20.49 -50.31
CA ASP A 417 17.15 21.95 -50.54
C ASP A 417 17.54 22.33 -51.99
N ALA A 418 16.62 22.11 -52.95
CA ALA A 418 16.72 22.62 -54.32
C ALA A 418 15.34 22.71 -55.02
N ASP A 419 14.97 23.92 -55.45
CA ASP A 419 13.71 24.32 -56.12
C ASP A 419 14.06 25.49 -57.08
N PRO A 420 13.28 25.86 -58.14
CA PRO A 420 11.98 25.32 -58.56
C PRO A 420 11.84 24.86 -60.04
N SER A 421 10.62 24.35 -60.29
CA SER A 421 9.83 24.44 -61.54
C SER A 421 10.02 23.41 -62.65
N SER A 422 8.99 22.57 -62.85
CA SER A 422 8.23 22.53 -64.12
C SER A 422 6.96 21.66 -64.01
N ALA A 423 5.96 22.02 -64.84
CA ALA A 423 4.78 21.25 -65.28
C ALA A 423 4.25 20.06 -64.44
N ILE A 424 3.04 20.20 -63.91
CA ILE A 424 2.11 19.07 -63.71
C ILE A 424 1.18 19.01 -64.93
N SER A 425 1.04 17.82 -65.50
CA SER A 425 0.03 17.49 -66.52
C SER A 425 -0.43 16.05 -66.33
N GLN A 426 -1.75 15.81 -66.41
CA GLN A 426 -2.43 14.70 -67.12
C GLN A 426 -1.88 13.24 -66.98
N ILE A 427 -2.69 12.20 -66.78
CA ILE A 427 -4.16 12.06 -66.60
C ILE A 427 -4.47 10.61 -66.16
N ASP A 428 -5.57 10.38 -65.43
CA ASP A 428 -6.37 9.13 -65.23
C ASP A 428 -5.63 7.79 -64.91
N ILE A 429 -6.25 6.71 -64.42
CA ILE A 429 -7.28 5.84 -65.04
C ILE A 429 -7.89 4.94 -63.93
N ASN A 430 -9.24 4.87 -63.88
CA ASN A 430 -10.18 3.74 -63.64
C ASN A 430 -9.85 2.63 -62.58
N THR A 431 -10.79 1.92 -61.94
CA THR A 431 -12.28 1.81 -61.97
C THR A 431 -12.78 1.20 -60.61
N ASP A 432 -14.00 0.72 -60.30
CA ASP A 432 -15.13 0.07 -61.05
C ASP A 432 -16.47 0.16 -60.25
N TYR A 433 -17.60 0.22 -60.98
CA TYR A 433 -19.01 -0.18 -60.68
C TYR A 433 -19.75 0.34 -59.40
N ASP A 434 -20.83 1.15 -59.50
CA ASP A 434 -22.24 0.92 -59.97
C ASP A 434 -23.09 0.17 -58.89
N ASP A 435 -24.39 0.41 -58.57
CA ASP A 435 -25.49 1.39 -58.87
C ASP A 435 -26.59 1.17 -57.76
N ASP A 436 -27.79 1.76 -57.65
CA ASP A 436 -28.62 2.73 -58.43
C ASP A 436 -28.50 4.20 -57.88
N ASP A 437 -29.49 5.10 -57.62
CA ASP A 437 -30.96 5.12 -57.42
C ASP A 437 -31.55 6.57 -57.70
N ASP A 438 -32.87 6.78 -57.63
CA ASP A 438 -33.68 7.91 -58.20
C ASP A 438 -34.17 9.08 -57.24
N ASP A 439 -34.80 10.10 -57.87
CA ASP A 439 -35.86 11.05 -57.40
C ASP A 439 -35.63 12.33 -56.50
N ASP A 440 -35.46 13.47 -57.18
CA ASP A 440 -36.36 14.67 -57.28
C ASP A 440 -36.80 15.61 -56.07
N ILE A 441 -36.19 16.83 -56.01
CA ILE A 441 -36.76 18.20 -55.69
C ILE A 441 -37.55 18.54 -54.37
N PRO A 442 -38.00 19.80 -54.08
CA PRO A 442 -37.39 21.15 -54.21
C PRO A 442 -37.57 22.16 -53.01
N PHE A 443 -36.77 23.24 -53.02
CA PHE A 443 -37.08 24.67 -52.70
C PHE A 443 -37.63 25.19 -51.31
N PHE A 444 -36.79 26.02 -50.66
CA PHE A 444 -37.03 27.44 -50.26
C PHE A 444 -38.24 27.93 -49.40
N LYS A 445 -37.87 28.60 -48.27
CA LYS A 445 -38.28 29.98 -47.87
C LYS A 445 -39.65 30.21 -47.17
N HIS A 446 -39.62 30.59 -45.88
CA HIS A 446 -40.08 31.91 -45.39
C HIS A 446 -39.66 32.23 -43.94
N ARG A 447 -40.03 33.44 -43.46
CA ARG A 447 -39.64 34.08 -42.19
C ARG A 447 -40.81 34.94 -41.69
N ARG A 448 -41.01 35.02 -40.37
CA ARG A 448 -41.75 36.02 -39.54
C ARG A 448 -42.97 35.55 -38.73
N ASP A 449 -42.98 36.08 -37.51
CA ASP A 449 -44.08 36.65 -36.72
C ASP A 449 -45.36 35.82 -36.48
N ARG A 450 -45.45 35.19 -35.30
CA ARG A 450 -46.16 35.80 -34.16
C ARG A 450 -45.74 35.24 -32.82
#